data_AF-A0A0M4KDJ8-F1
#
_entry.id   AF-A0A0M4KDJ8-F1
#
_cell.length_a   1.000
_cell.length_b   1.000
_cell.length_c   1.000
_cell.angle_alpha   90.00
_cell.angle_beta   90.00
_cell.angle_gamma   90.00
#
_symmetry.space_group_name_H-M   'P 1'
#
loop_
_entity.id
_entity.type
_entity.pdbx_description
1 polymer ?
#
loop_
_entity_poly.entity_id
_entity_poly.type
_entity_poly.pdbx_seq_one_letter_code
_entity_poly.pdbx_strand_id
1 'polypeptide(L)'
;LHSLSTTLTQDLDSHFPPIGRVIMPRPSMCHTSSLQTPNDKEQALQVSESDLMSLAHSLLQAWFDPLEVLSTSVKTLPHPAQNSISNKLKELQEHSKSLGDGLNILSGKMGPAAQTISSLPYRGGNDIGQDRISKLTNFHFLLSCFRRDSHKIDSFLKVLRCRAA
;
A
#
# COMPACT_ATOMS: atom_id res chain seq x y z
N LEU A 1 7.19 -2.36 -6.27
CA LEU A 1 5.92 -2.29 -5.50
C LEU A 1 4.78 -1.69 -6.32
N HIS A 2 4.82 -0.39 -6.67
CA HIS A 2 3.72 0.26 -7.38
C HIS A 2 3.31 -0.45 -8.68
N SER A 3 4.26 -0.77 -9.56
CA SER A 3 3.99 -1.52 -10.80
C SER A 3 3.24 -2.83 -10.54
N LEU A 4 3.74 -3.65 -9.60
CA LEU A 4 3.15 -4.93 -9.24
C LEU A 4 1.73 -4.79 -8.65
N SER A 5 1.49 -3.77 -7.82
CA SER A 5 0.15 -3.47 -7.29
C SER A 5 -0.83 -3.00 -8.36
N THR A 6 -0.34 -2.29 -9.39
CA THR A 6 -1.14 -1.88 -10.54
C THR A 6 -1.54 -3.09 -11.37
N THR A 7 -0.61 -4.00 -11.66
CA THR A 7 -0.91 -5.26 -12.35
C THR A 7 -1.91 -6.11 -11.57
N LEU A 8 -1.75 -6.23 -10.24
CA LEU A 8 -2.70 -6.95 -9.39
C LEU A 8 -4.11 -6.36 -9.42
N THR A 9 -4.22 -5.03 -9.43
CA THR A 9 -5.52 -4.34 -9.53
C THR A 9 -6.17 -4.64 -10.88
N GLN A 10 -5.40 -4.61 -11.97
CA GLN A 10 -5.88 -4.93 -13.32
C GLN A 10 -6.33 -6.40 -13.45
N ASP A 11 -5.58 -7.34 -12.86
CA ASP A 11 -5.93 -8.76 -12.85
C ASP A 11 -7.32 -8.98 -12.22
N LEU A 12 -7.63 -8.25 -11.15
CA LEU A 12 -8.91 -8.34 -10.44
C LEU A 12 -10.08 -7.72 -11.21
N ASP A 13 -9.83 -6.70 -12.03
CA ASP A 13 -10.89 -5.99 -12.78
C ASP A 13 -11.62 -6.92 -13.75
N SER A 14 -10.95 -7.96 -14.25
CA SER A 14 -11.49 -8.91 -15.24
C SER A 14 -12.74 -9.67 -14.77
N HIS A 15 -12.87 -9.93 -13.46
CA HIS A 15 -14.00 -10.65 -12.87
C HIS A 15 -14.64 -9.86 -11.72
N PHE A 16 -14.46 -8.54 -11.72
CA PHE A 16 -15.02 -7.67 -10.71
C PHE A 16 -16.52 -7.43 -10.95
N PRO A 17 -17.40 -7.71 -9.97
CA PRO A 17 -18.84 -7.60 -10.17
C PRO A 17 -19.26 -6.14 -10.40
N PRO A 18 -20.20 -5.85 -11.32
CA PRO A 18 -20.66 -4.47 -11.57
C PRO A 18 -21.18 -3.77 -10.31
N ILE A 19 -21.95 -4.49 -9.48
CA ILE A 19 -22.43 -3.97 -8.19
C ILE A 19 -21.29 -3.66 -7.22
N GLY A 20 -20.19 -4.41 -7.30
CA GLY A 20 -18.96 -4.17 -6.55
C GLY A 20 -18.40 -2.77 -6.79
N ARG A 21 -18.52 -2.22 -8.01
CA ARG A 21 -18.04 -0.86 -8.33
C ARG A 21 -18.86 0.23 -7.65
N VAL A 22 -20.14 -0.05 -7.40
CA VAL A 22 -21.06 0.88 -6.75
C VAL A 22 -20.87 0.87 -5.24
N ILE A 23 -20.67 -0.32 -4.66
CA ILE A 23 -20.55 -0.50 -3.21
C ILE A 23 -19.11 -0.45 -2.70
N MET A 24 -18.12 -0.31 -3.59
CA MET A 24 -16.71 -0.23 -3.20
C MET A 24 -16.51 0.94 -2.23
N PRO A 25 -15.81 0.71 -1.09
CA PRO A 25 -15.50 1.78 -0.17
C PRO A 25 -14.72 2.93 -0.85
N ARG A 26 -14.91 4.15 -0.34
CA ARG A 26 -14.28 5.34 -0.91
C ARG A 26 -12.77 5.35 -0.61
N PRO A 27 -11.92 5.94 -1.47
CA PRO A 27 -10.49 6.06 -1.18
C PRO A 27 -10.16 6.73 0.16
N SER A 28 -11.02 7.63 0.65
CA SER A 28 -10.88 8.24 1.98
C SER A 28 -10.97 7.23 3.14
N MET A 29 -11.49 6.03 2.89
CA MET A 29 -11.63 4.95 3.88
C MET A 29 -10.39 4.05 3.99
N CYS A 30 -9.36 4.24 3.15
CA CYS A 30 -8.09 3.54 3.36
C CYS A 30 -7.53 3.91 4.75
N HIS A 31 -6.94 2.96 5.47
CA HIS A 31 -6.50 3.17 6.87
C HIS A 31 -5.40 4.23 7.02
N THR A 32 -4.65 4.49 5.95
CA THR A 32 -3.59 5.52 5.89
C THR A 32 -4.11 6.91 5.53
N SER A 33 -5.40 7.07 5.24
CA SER A 33 -5.96 8.36 4.78
C SER A 33 -5.88 9.48 5.81
N SER A 34 -5.72 9.17 7.09
CA SER A 34 -5.49 10.16 8.15
C SER A 34 -4.07 10.73 8.15
N LEU A 35 -3.12 10.07 7.47
CA LEU A 35 -1.75 10.58 7.35
C LEU A 35 -1.73 11.75 6.37
N GLN A 36 -1.37 12.92 6.88
CA GLN A 36 -1.14 14.09 6.04
C GLN A 36 0.07 13.82 5.16
N THR A 37 -0.19 13.72 3.86
CA THR A 37 0.82 13.44 2.84
C THR A 37 0.71 14.50 1.76
N PRO A 38 1.83 14.96 1.17
CA PRO A 38 1.77 15.84 0.02
C PRO A 38 1.01 15.13 -1.11
N ASN A 39 0.06 15.83 -1.72
CA ASN A 39 -0.85 15.25 -2.71
C ASN A 39 -0.30 15.30 -4.14
N ASP A 40 0.67 16.18 -4.38
CA ASP A 40 1.29 16.43 -5.67
C ASP A 40 2.80 16.62 -5.52
N LYS A 41 3.47 16.73 -6.66
CA LYS A 41 4.92 16.86 -6.75
C LYS A 41 5.38 18.17 -6.11
N GLU A 42 4.65 19.26 -6.33
CA GLU A 42 4.96 20.61 -5.87
C GLU A 42 4.97 20.67 -4.34
N GLN A 43 3.96 20.08 -3.69
CA GLN A 43 3.90 19.93 -2.24
C GLN A 43 5.03 19.04 -1.72
N ALA A 44 5.31 17.91 -2.39
CA ALA A 44 6.39 17.01 -1.98
C ALA A 44 7.77 17.72 -2.03
N LEU A 45 7.97 18.62 -3.00
CA LEU A 45 9.18 19.43 -3.12
C LEU A 45 9.33 20.48 -2.01
N GLN A 46 8.27 20.80 -1.26
CA GLN A 46 8.32 21.70 -0.10
C GLN A 46 8.54 20.96 1.23
N VAL A 47 8.32 19.63 1.27
CA VAL A 47 8.54 18.82 2.48
C VAL A 47 10.04 18.59 2.69
N SER A 48 10.51 18.66 3.93
CA SER A 48 11.91 18.38 4.28
C SER A 48 12.31 16.95 3.93
N GLU A 49 13.60 16.68 3.72
CA GLU A 49 14.05 15.32 3.38
C GLU A 49 13.77 14.32 4.51
N SER A 50 13.98 14.72 5.76
CA SER A 50 13.70 13.88 6.93
C SER A 50 12.21 13.57 7.05
N ASP A 51 11.33 14.56 6.89
CA ASP A 51 9.88 14.32 6.99
C ASP A 51 9.39 13.47 5.82
N LEU A 52 9.93 13.69 4.61
CA LEU A 52 9.55 12.90 3.44
C LEU A 52 10.00 11.43 3.58
N MET A 53 11.17 11.18 4.17
CA MET A 53 11.63 9.85 4.54
C MET A 53 10.72 9.21 5.60
N SER A 54 10.40 9.96 6.66
CA SER A 54 9.48 9.54 7.73
C SER A 54 8.10 9.15 7.18
N LEU A 55 7.55 9.94 6.26
CA LEU A 55 6.26 9.65 5.61
C LEU A 55 6.31 8.38 4.76
N ALA A 56 7.36 8.20 3.95
CA ALA A 56 7.54 6.99 3.15
C ALA A 56 7.65 5.73 4.03
N HIS A 57 8.41 5.82 5.12
CA HIS A 57 8.61 4.73 6.06
C HIS A 57 7.30 4.41 6.82
N SER A 58 6.59 5.44 7.31
CA SER A 58 5.31 5.30 8.01
C SER A 58 4.25 4.62 7.14
N LEU A 59 4.13 5.03 5.87
CA LEU A 59 3.22 4.39 4.92
C LEU A 59 3.58 2.92 4.72
N LEU A 60 4.85 2.60 4.46
CA LEU A 60 5.28 1.23 4.22
C LEU A 60 5.02 0.32 5.43
N GLN A 61 5.30 0.82 6.64
CA GLN A 61 5.07 0.08 7.87
C GLN A 61 3.57 -0.16 8.15
N ALA A 62 2.72 0.80 7.83
CA ALA A 62 1.26 0.65 7.95
C ALA A 62 0.69 -0.48 7.07
N TRP A 63 1.44 -0.95 6.08
CA TRP A 63 1.04 -2.02 5.16
C TRP A 63 1.51 -3.42 5.57
N PHE A 64 2.23 -3.58 6.68
CA PHE A 64 2.65 -4.89 7.17
C PHE A 64 1.45 -5.83 7.42
N ASP A 65 0.52 -5.44 8.30
CA ASP A 65 -0.65 -6.29 8.62
C ASP A 65 -1.62 -6.45 7.43
N PRO A 66 -2.01 -5.39 6.69
CA PRO A 66 -2.95 -5.58 5.58
C PRO A 66 -2.40 -6.44 4.44
N LEU A 67 -1.09 -6.44 4.18
CA LEU A 67 -0.49 -7.33 3.20
C LEU A 67 -0.59 -8.81 3.64
N GLU A 68 -0.46 -9.08 4.94
CA GLU A 68 -0.71 -10.42 5.49
C GLU A 68 -2.18 -10.83 5.37
N VAL A 69 -3.11 -9.90 5.62
CA VAL A 69 -4.55 -10.14 5.41
C VAL A 69 -4.85 -10.47 3.94
N LEU A 70 -4.26 -9.76 2.98
CA LEU A 70 -4.40 -10.08 1.55
C LEU A 70 -3.84 -11.47 1.23
N SER A 71 -2.64 -11.77 1.72
CA SER A 71 -1.93 -13.04 1.48
C SER A 71 -2.68 -14.26 2.05
N THR A 72 -3.30 -14.11 3.22
CA THR A 72 -4.13 -15.15 3.82
C THR A 72 -5.50 -15.28 3.14
N SER A 73 -6.12 -14.15 2.79
CA SER A 73 -7.46 -14.11 2.20
C SER A 73 -7.52 -14.62 0.76
N VAL A 74 -6.40 -14.51 0.00
CA VAL A 74 -6.35 -14.94 -1.40
C VAL A 74 -6.78 -16.40 -1.59
N LYS A 75 -6.51 -17.27 -0.61
CA LYS A 75 -6.86 -18.71 -0.64
C LYS A 75 -8.36 -18.97 -0.82
N THR A 76 -9.20 -18.03 -0.37
CA THR A 76 -10.66 -18.15 -0.48
C THR A 76 -11.26 -17.14 -1.45
N LEU A 77 -10.42 -16.43 -2.21
CA LEU A 77 -10.84 -15.42 -3.17
C LEU A 77 -11.54 -16.09 -4.37
N PRO A 78 -12.80 -15.74 -4.69
CA PRO A 78 -13.55 -16.36 -5.77
C PRO A 78 -13.17 -15.74 -7.13
N HIS A 79 -11.92 -15.92 -7.53
CA HIS A 79 -11.32 -15.39 -8.75
C HIS A 79 -10.52 -16.47 -9.49
N PRO A 80 -10.67 -16.65 -10.82
CA PRO A 80 -10.00 -17.74 -11.54
C PRO A 80 -8.47 -17.61 -11.55
N ALA A 81 -7.94 -16.38 -11.48
CA ALA A 81 -6.50 -16.13 -11.40
C ALA A 81 -5.90 -16.23 -9.98
N GLN A 82 -6.56 -16.92 -9.04
CA GLN A 82 -6.18 -16.97 -7.61
C GLN A 82 -4.69 -17.28 -7.38
N ASN A 83 -4.15 -18.31 -8.04
CA ASN A 83 -2.74 -18.70 -7.89
C ASN A 83 -1.77 -17.61 -8.37
N SER A 84 -2.08 -16.96 -9.50
CA SER A 84 -1.28 -15.85 -10.05
C SER A 84 -1.31 -14.65 -9.11
N ILE A 85 -2.49 -14.31 -8.56
CA ILE A 85 -2.66 -13.25 -7.57
C ILE A 85 -1.86 -13.57 -6.30
N SER A 86 -1.92 -14.82 -5.82
CA SER A 86 -1.18 -15.27 -4.63
C SER A 86 0.34 -15.11 -4.81
N ASN A 87 0.88 -15.48 -5.98
CA ASN A 87 2.31 -15.35 -6.25
C ASN A 87 2.75 -13.88 -6.25
N LYS A 88 1.99 -13.01 -6.93
CA LYS A 88 2.27 -11.57 -6.95
C LYS A 88 2.13 -10.91 -5.58
N LEU A 89 1.20 -11.37 -4.73
CA LEU A 89 1.10 -10.91 -3.35
C LEU A 89 2.32 -11.28 -2.53
N LYS A 90 2.84 -12.50 -2.71
CA LYS A 90 4.08 -12.93 -2.06
C LYS A 90 5.26 -12.06 -2.48
N GLU A 91 5.41 -11.80 -3.78
CA GLU A 91 6.41 -10.86 -4.30
C GLU A 91 6.23 -9.45 -3.72
N LEU A 92 5.00 -8.97 -3.57
CA LEU A 92 4.73 -7.68 -2.91
C LEU A 92 5.19 -7.68 -1.45
N GLN A 93 4.92 -8.73 -0.68
CA GLN A 93 5.35 -8.86 0.71
C GLN A 93 6.88 -8.86 0.81
N GLU A 94 7.57 -9.64 -0.03
CA GLU A 94 9.03 -9.73 -0.07
C GLU A 94 9.66 -8.37 -0.43
N HIS A 95 9.17 -7.72 -1.48
CA HIS A 95 9.63 -6.39 -1.88
C HIS A 95 9.33 -5.32 -0.84
N SER A 96 8.19 -5.42 -0.13
CA SER A 96 7.82 -4.47 0.92
C SER A 96 8.77 -4.60 2.11
N LYS A 97 9.10 -5.83 2.50
CA LYS A 97 10.08 -6.10 3.54
C LYS A 97 11.47 -5.58 3.17
N SER A 98 11.95 -5.93 1.98
CA SER A 98 13.27 -5.48 1.51
C SER A 98 13.37 -3.96 1.43
N LEU A 99 12.31 -3.28 0.98
CA LEU A 99 12.27 -1.82 0.99
C LEU A 99 12.32 -1.28 2.42
N GLY A 100 11.57 -1.87 3.35
CA GLY A 100 11.55 -1.48 4.77
C GLY A 100 12.92 -1.56 5.41
N ASP A 101 13.65 -2.66 5.17
CA ASP A 101 15.03 -2.82 5.64
C ASP A 101 15.94 -1.70 5.09
N GLY A 102 15.80 -1.36 3.81
CA GLY A 102 16.51 -0.25 3.18
C GLY A 102 16.17 1.12 3.78
N LEU A 103 14.88 1.41 4.02
CA LEU A 103 14.45 2.67 4.63
C LEU A 103 14.91 2.80 6.07
N ASN A 104 14.94 1.71 6.84
CA ASN A 104 15.46 1.69 8.20
C ASN A 104 16.95 2.08 8.24
N ILE A 105 17.76 1.52 7.32
CA ILE A 105 19.18 1.88 7.22
C ILE A 105 19.36 3.34 6.79
N LEU A 106 18.60 3.81 5.80
CA LEU A 106 18.74 5.17 5.27
C LEU A 106 18.29 6.23 6.27
N SER A 107 17.13 6.05 6.91
CA SER A 107 16.63 6.96 7.94
C SER A 107 17.59 7.07 9.14
N GLY A 108 18.25 5.97 9.53
CA GLY A 108 19.30 5.99 10.55
C GLY A 108 20.46 6.94 10.22
N LYS A 109 20.82 7.09 8.94
CA LYS A 109 21.87 8.01 8.48
C LYS A 109 21.40 9.47 8.36
N MET A 110 20.09 9.69 8.22
CA MET A 110 19.48 11.02 8.06
C MET A 110 19.09 11.67 9.41
N GLY A 111 19.31 10.99 10.52
CA GLY A 111 19.05 11.49 11.88
C GLY A 111 17.65 11.15 12.43
N PRO A 112 17.35 11.57 13.67
CA PRO A 112 16.16 11.13 14.40
C PRO A 112 14.83 11.53 13.75
N ALA A 113 14.77 12.72 13.12
CA ALA A 113 13.56 13.19 12.45
C ALA A 113 13.10 12.22 11.35
N ALA A 114 14.05 11.69 10.57
CA ALA A 114 13.77 10.74 9.49
C ALA A 114 13.32 9.35 9.98
N GLN A 115 13.60 9.03 11.24
CA GLN A 115 13.19 7.77 11.89
C GLN A 115 11.84 7.88 12.60
N THR A 116 11.23 9.06 12.63
CA THR A 116 9.89 9.23 13.21
C THR A 116 8.89 8.39 12.42
N ILE A 117 8.11 7.55 13.10
CA ILE A 117 7.07 6.73 12.48
C ILE A 117 5.71 7.17 13.01
N SER A 118 4.80 7.47 12.09
CA SER A 118 3.39 7.67 12.41
C SER A 118 2.69 6.33 12.61
N SER A 119 2.12 6.12 13.79
CA SER A 119 1.35 4.90 14.07
C SER A 119 0.01 4.93 13.32
N LEU A 120 -0.13 4.03 12.34
CA LEU A 120 -1.32 3.88 11.49
C LEU A 120 -1.81 2.43 11.55
N PRO A 121 -2.31 1.97 12.71
CA PRO A 121 -2.69 0.58 12.90
C PRO A 121 -3.85 0.21 11.97
N TYR A 122 -3.73 -0.94 11.31
CA TYR A 122 -4.81 -1.46 10.49
C TYR A 122 -5.92 -2.03 11.37
N ARG A 123 -7.12 -1.44 11.30
CA ARG A 123 -8.29 -1.83 12.09
C ARG A 123 -9.35 -2.58 11.29
N GLY A 124 -9.06 -2.93 10.03
CA GLY A 124 -10.00 -3.66 9.18
C GLY A 124 -10.15 -5.15 9.53
N GLY A 125 -9.30 -5.67 10.43
CA GLY A 125 -9.31 -7.08 10.81
C GLY A 125 -8.97 -8.03 9.67
N ASN A 126 -9.17 -9.32 9.89
CA ASN A 126 -8.83 -10.36 8.91
C ASN A 126 -10.03 -10.76 8.02
N ASP A 127 -11.20 -10.15 8.22
CA ASP A 127 -12.42 -10.50 7.49
C ASP A 127 -12.56 -9.65 6.22
N ILE A 128 -12.28 -10.27 5.08
CA ILE A 128 -12.52 -9.69 3.75
C ILE A 128 -13.97 -9.95 3.29
N GLY A 129 -14.81 -10.57 4.12
CA GLY A 129 -16.21 -10.86 3.85
C GLY A 129 -16.46 -12.36 3.62
N GLN A 130 -17.74 -12.75 3.67
CA GLN A 130 -18.15 -14.16 3.56
C GLN A 130 -18.69 -14.52 2.17
N ASP A 131 -19.50 -13.65 1.57
CA ASP A 131 -20.06 -13.87 0.25
C ASP A 131 -19.09 -13.43 -0.86
N ARG A 132 -19.37 -13.89 -2.09
CA ARG A 132 -18.53 -13.63 -3.27
C ARG A 132 -18.32 -12.15 -3.55
N ILE A 133 -19.38 -11.33 -3.42
CA ILE A 133 -19.34 -9.92 -3.78
C ILE A 133 -18.53 -9.16 -2.73
N SER A 134 -18.79 -9.38 -1.45
CA SER A 134 -18.03 -8.74 -0.37
C SER A 134 -16.56 -9.10 -0.43
N LYS A 135 -16.22 -10.38 -0.64
CA LYS A 135 -14.83 -10.83 -0.78
C LYS A 135 -14.09 -10.10 -1.89
N LEU A 136 -14.64 -10.09 -3.10
CA LEU A 136 -14.01 -9.42 -4.24
C LEU A 136 -13.91 -7.90 -4.01
N THR A 137 -14.96 -7.29 -3.47
CA THR A 137 -15.03 -5.84 -3.24
C THR A 137 -14.01 -5.38 -2.21
N ASN A 138 -13.97 -6.01 -1.04
CA ASN A 138 -13.07 -5.62 0.04
C ASN A 138 -11.61 -5.93 -0.29
N PHE A 139 -11.34 -7.06 -0.95
CA PHE A 139 -10.00 -7.42 -1.42
C PHE A 139 -9.49 -6.41 -2.47
N HIS A 140 -10.33 -6.07 -3.45
CA HIS A 140 -10.01 -5.07 -4.48
C HIS A 140 -9.79 -3.70 -3.86
N PHE A 141 -10.68 -3.27 -2.96
CA PHE A 141 -10.54 -2.01 -2.25
C PHE A 141 -9.21 -1.93 -1.49
N LEU A 142 -8.86 -2.95 -0.72
CA LEU A 142 -7.62 -2.96 0.05
C LEU A 142 -6.38 -2.91 -0.85
N LEU A 143 -6.38 -3.65 -1.98
CA LEU A 143 -5.32 -3.54 -2.99
C LEU A 143 -5.27 -2.17 -3.66
N SER A 144 -6.41 -1.53 -3.89
CA SER A 144 -6.47 -0.18 -4.47
C SER A 144 -5.82 0.86 -3.53
N CYS A 145 -6.02 0.70 -2.21
CA CYS A 145 -5.36 1.49 -1.18
C CYS A 145 -3.84 1.25 -1.19
N PHE A 146 -3.39 -0.01 -1.29
CA PHE A 146 -1.96 -0.32 -1.38
C PHE A 146 -1.34 0.26 -2.65
N ARG A 147 -2.05 0.18 -3.79
CA ARG A 147 -1.60 0.78 -5.05
C ARG A 147 -1.42 2.29 -4.95
N ARG A 148 -2.36 2.98 -4.29
CA ARG A 148 -2.28 4.42 -4.01
C ARG A 148 -1.06 4.75 -3.16
N ASP A 149 -0.86 4.05 -2.06
CA ASP A 149 0.19 4.38 -1.11
C ASP A 149 1.58 3.98 -1.62
N SER A 150 1.69 2.86 -2.35
CA SER A 150 2.94 2.48 -3.02
C SER A 150 3.34 3.48 -4.12
N HIS A 151 2.37 4.13 -4.79
CA HIS A 151 2.66 5.26 -5.68
C HIS A 151 3.22 6.46 -4.92
N LYS A 152 2.64 6.80 -3.76
CA LYS A 152 3.15 7.88 -2.90
C LYS A 152 4.57 7.59 -2.44
N ILE A 153 4.83 6.39 -1.92
CA ILE A 153 6.16 5.93 -1.49
C ILE A 153 7.16 6.06 -2.65
N ASP A 154 6.84 5.54 -3.83
CA ASP A 154 7.70 5.64 -5.02
C ASP A 154 8.01 7.11 -5.38
N SER A 155 7.00 7.98 -5.36
CA SER A 155 7.17 9.41 -5.63
C SER A 155 8.08 10.09 -4.60
N PHE A 156 7.89 9.80 -3.30
CA PHE A 156 8.67 10.39 -2.22
C PHE A 156 10.14 9.97 -2.31
N LEU A 157 10.40 8.69 -2.55
CA LEU A 157 11.75 8.16 -2.69
C LEU A 157 12.46 8.71 -3.94
N LYS A 158 11.73 8.96 -5.04
CA LYS A 158 12.27 9.64 -6.23
C LYS A 158 12.70 11.06 -5.91
N VAL A 159 11.87 11.83 -5.19
CA VAL A 159 12.22 13.20 -4.77
C VAL A 159 13.46 13.20 -3.87
N LEU A 160 13.52 12.31 -2.87
CA LEU A 160 14.69 12.17 -1.99
C LEU A 160 15.96 11.83 -2.78
N ARG A 161 15.86 10.87 -3.71
CA ARG A 161 16.99 10.50 -4.58
C ARG A 161 17.47 11.69 -5.42
N CYS A 162 16.56 12.51 -5.92
CA CYS A 162 16.91 13.69 -6.73
C CYS A 162 17.58 14.79 -5.92
N ARG A 163 17.25 14.95 -4.62
CA ARG A 163 17.88 15.97 -3.76
C ARG A 163 19.24 15.56 -3.22
N ALA A 164 19.48 14.25 -3.08
CA ALA A 164 20.76 13.70 -2.66
C ALA A 164 21.81 13.66 -3.80
N ALA A 165 21.41 13.97 -5.04
CA ALA A 165 22.28 14.04 -6.22
C ALA A 165 22.83 15.45 -6.43
#